data_AF-M1AH00-F1
#
_entry.id   AF-M1AH00-F1
#
_cell.length_a   1.000
_cell.length_b   1.000
_cell.length_c   1.000
_cell.angle_alpha   90.00
_cell.angle_beta   90.00
_cell.angle_gamma   90.00
#
_symmetry.space_group_name_H-M   'P 1'
#
loop_
_entity.id
_entity.type
_entity.pdbx_description
1 polymer ?
#
loop_
_entity_poly.entity_id
_entity_poly.type
_entity_poly.pdbx_seq_one_letter_code
_entity_poly.pdbx_strand_id
1 'polypeptide(L)'
;MAWLSAMLLGAGCLALGYIIGMRHSSPTFLSNRASGDTETIIDGKKRKGAKQPLEVERLADILEDFKMVSLNIYVLVVRNDLKMGKGKIAAQCSHATLGLYKKLHNRAPKALNRWEMCGQVKVVVKIESEDDMLVLQTRGQ
;
A
#
# COMPACT_ATOMS: atom_id res chain seq x y z
N MET A 1 -38.85 24.43 30.13
CA MET A 1 -39.16 24.10 28.72
C MET A 1 -37.92 23.84 27.85
N ALA A 2 -36.72 24.36 28.16
CA ALA A 2 -35.53 24.21 27.30
C ALA A 2 -34.80 22.85 27.36
N TRP A 3 -35.12 21.97 28.32
CA TRP A 3 -34.47 20.65 28.44
C TRP A 3 -35.12 19.58 27.55
N LEU A 4 -36.40 19.74 27.20
CA LEU A 4 -37.11 18.81 26.33
C LEU A 4 -36.60 18.89 24.87
N SER A 5 -36.23 20.08 24.39
CA SER A 5 -35.67 20.25 23.04
C SER A 5 -34.28 19.63 22.90
N ALA A 6 -33.45 19.67 23.95
CA ALA A 6 -32.12 19.07 23.93
C ALA A 6 -32.16 17.54 23.87
N MET A 7 -33.13 16.90 24.54
CA MET A 7 -33.28 15.43 24.48
C MET A 7 -33.80 14.95 23.11
N LEU A 8 -34.71 15.72 22.48
CA LEU A 8 -35.22 15.41 21.13
C LEU A 8 -34.12 15.53 20.06
N LEU A 9 -33.26 16.55 20.14
CA LEU A 9 -32.13 16.70 19.22
C LEU A 9 -31.06 15.62 19.43
N GLY A 10 -30.79 15.23 20.67
CA GLY A 10 -29.85 14.15 20.99
C GLY A 10 -30.29 12.77 20.48
N ALA A 11 -31.57 12.42 20.66
CA ALA A 11 -32.13 11.15 20.18
C ALA A 11 -32.16 11.08 18.64
N GLY A 12 -32.45 12.20 17.97
CA GLY A 12 -32.46 12.28 16.50
C GLY A 12 -31.08 12.03 15.87
N CYS A 13 -30.02 12.59 16.45
CA CYS A 13 -28.64 12.38 15.96
C CYS A 13 -28.17 10.93 16.12
N LEU A 14 -28.52 10.27 17.23
CA LEU A 14 -28.17 8.86 17.46
C LEU A 14 -28.91 7.92 16.50
N ALA A 15 -30.20 8.17 16.23
CA ALA A 15 -30.97 7.38 15.28
C ALA A 15 -30.44 7.51 13.84
N LEU A 16 -30.07 8.73 13.42
CA LEU A 16 -29.47 8.94 12.09
C LEU A 16 -28.11 8.24 11.96
N GLY A 17 -27.26 8.34 12.98
CA GLY A 17 -25.97 7.65 13.02
C GLY A 17 -26.11 6.13 12.97
N TYR A 18 -27.10 5.57 13.67
CA TYR A 18 -27.38 4.13 13.67
C TYR A 18 -27.85 3.63 12.29
N ILE A 19 -28.77 4.35 11.61
CA ILE A 19 -29.26 3.96 10.29
C ILE A 19 -28.16 4.03 9.22
N ILE A 20 -27.29 5.04 9.28
CA ILE A 20 -26.15 5.17 8.36
C ILE A 20 -25.10 4.08 8.64
N GLY A 21 -24.83 3.80 9.93
CA GLY A 21 -23.91 2.72 10.35
C GLY A 21 -24.37 1.33 9.92
N MET A 22 -25.68 1.05 9.97
CA MET A 22 -26.25 -0.22 9.50
C MET A 22 -26.18 -0.38 7.97
N ARG A 23 -26.23 0.71 7.20
CA ARG A 23 -26.15 0.65 5.73
C ARG A 23 -24.74 0.38 5.17
N HIS A 24 -23.69 0.55 5.97
CA HIS A 24 -22.30 0.34 5.54
C HIS A 24 -21.72 -1.03 5.97
N SER A 25 -22.48 -1.85 6.70
CA SER A 25 -22.13 -3.26 6.93
C SER A 25 -22.76 -4.15 5.88
N SER A 26 -22.19 -4.17 4.67
CA SER A 26 -22.33 -5.31 3.77
C SER A 26 -21.11 -6.22 3.95
N PRO A 27 -21.28 -7.46 4.43
CA PRO A 27 -20.23 -8.47 4.39
C PRO A 27 -20.21 -9.04 2.98
N THR A 28 -19.15 -8.81 2.22
CA THR A 28 -18.91 -9.59 0.99
C THR A 28 -18.19 -10.88 1.37
N PHE A 29 -18.96 -11.83 1.89
CA PHE A 29 -18.56 -13.22 2.06
C PHE A 29 -19.34 -14.10 1.08
N LEU A 30 -18.57 -14.85 0.28
CA LEU A 30 -18.90 -15.91 -0.67
C LEU A 30 -20.33 -16.50 -0.66
N SER A 31 -20.94 -16.61 -1.84
CA SER A 31 -21.89 -17.69 -2.13
C SER A 31 -21.88 -18.08 -3.60
N ASN A 32 -21.62 -19.36 -3.81
CA ASN A 32 -21.64 -20.10 -5.07
C ASN A 32 -23.08 -20.55 -5.33
N ARG A 33 -23.67 -20.30 -6.52
CA ARG A 33 -24.81 -21.07 -7.07
C ARG A 33 -25.01 -20.79 -8.57
N ALA A 34 -25.33 -21.87 -9.28
CA ALA A 34 -25.25 -22.04 -10.72
C ALA A 34 -26.62 -22.00 -11.44
N SER A 35 -26.50 -21.89 -12.78
CA SER A 35 -27.39 -22.36 -13.87
C SER A 35 -28.53 -21.46 -14.39
N GLY A 36 -28.54 -21.26 -15.73
CA GLY A 36 -29.71 -20.85 -16.53
C GLY A 36 -29.47 -20.01 -17.81
N ASP A 37 -28.82 -20.61 -18.83
CA ASP A 37 -28.66 -20.34 -20.29
C ASP A 37 -29.42 -19.20 -21.03
N THR A 38 -28.72 -18.46 -21.91
CA THR A 38 -28.84 -18.48 -23.41
C THR A 38 -28.15 -17.26 -24.05
N GLU A 39 -27.45 -17.53 -25.15
CA GLU A 39 -26.44 -16.75 -25.87
C GLU A 39 -26.88 -15.42 -26.52
N THR A 40 -25.95 -14.46 -26.62
CA THR A 40 -25.60 -13.81 -27.90
C THR A 40 -24.14 -13.33 -27.88
N ILE A 41 -23.42 -13.75 -28.92
CA ILE A 41 -22.02 -13.46 -29.27
C ILE A 41 -21.94 -12.02 -29.78
N ILE A 42 -21.02 -11.17 -29.27
CA ILE A 42 -20.09 -10.33 -30.07
C ILE A 42 -18.77 -10.11 -29.30
N ASP A 43 -17.71 -10.38 -30.04
CA ASP A 43 -16.28 -10.40 -29.81
C ASP A 43 -15.63 -9.07 -29.34
N GLY A 44 -14.48 -9.17 -28.65
CA GLY A 44 -13.58 -8.03 -28.47
C GLY A 44 -12.91 -7.86 -27.10
N LYS A 45 -11.94 -8.72 -26.72
CA LYS A 45 -10.93 -8.31 -25.71
C LYS A 45 -9.53 -8.90 -25.95
N LYS A 46 -8.80 -8.23 -26.84
CA LYS A 46 -7.37 -7.88 -26.78
C LYS A 46 -6.49 -8.88 -26.00
N ARG A 47 -5.90 -9.84 -26.72
CA ARG A 47 -4.77 -10.65 -26.26
C ARG A 47 -3.61 -9.71 -25.89
N LYS A 48 -3.33 -9.54 -24.59
CA LYS A 48 -2.06 -8.93 -24.15
C LYS A 48 -0.97 -9.97 -24.40
N GLY A 49 -0.21 -9.76 -25.47
CA GLY A 49 1.00 -10.54 -25.74
C GLY A 49 1.93 -10.46 -24.53
N ALA A 50 2.19 -11.61 -23.91
CA ALA A 50 3.23 -11.75 -22.91
C ALA A 50 4.58 -11.51 -23.61
N LYS A 51 5.14 -10.30 -23.46
CA LYS A 51 6.55 -10.10 -23.75
C LYS A 51 7.32 -10.93 -22.72
N GLN A 52 7.96 -12.00 -23.19
CA GLN A 52 8.96 -12.74 -22.42
C GLN A 52 10.03 -11.72 -22.02
N PRO A 53 10.24 -11.44 -20.71
CA PRO A 53 11.29 -10.53 -20.28
C PRO A 53 12.64 -11.05 -20.77
N LEU A 54 13.45 -10.16 -21.33
CA LEU A 54 14.78 -10.50 -21.80
C LEU A 54 15.60 -11.02 -20.61
N GLU A 55 16.52 -11.97 -20.82
CA GLU A 55 17.31 -12.61 -19.75
C GLU A 55 18.02 -11.59 -18.84
N VAL A 56 18.36 -10.42 -19.37
CA VAL A 56 18.96 -9.30 -18.65
C VAL A 56 18.01 -8.71 -17.59
N GLU A 57 16.71 -8.58 -17.87
CA GLU A 57 15.70 -8.11 -16.89
C GLU A 57 15.54 -9.15 -15.77
N ARG A 58 15.52 -10.44 -16.12
CA ARG A 58 15.44 -11.52 -15.13
C ARG A 58 16.67 -11.56 -14.23
N LEU A 59 17.86 -11.35 -14.78
CA LEU A 59 19.11 -11.28 -14.01
C LEU A 59 19.16 -10.04 -13.11
N ALA A 60 18.66 -8.89 -13.57
CA ALA A 60 18.55 -7.68 -12.76
C ALA A 60 17.57 -7.88 -11.58
N ASP A 61 16.42 -8.50 -11.81
CA ASP A 61 15.46 -8.83 -10.75
C ASP A 61 16.04 -9.85 -9.76
N ILE A 62 16.77 -10.87 -10.23
CA ILE A 62 17.47 -11.83 -9.37
C ILE A 62 18.55 -11.12 -8.53
N LEU A 63 19.32 -10.21 -9.12
CA LEU A 63 20.38 -9.47 -8.43
C LEU A 63 19.79 -8.47 -7.41
N GLU A 64 18.70 -7.79 -7.75
CA GLU A 64 17.93 -6.96 -6.82
C GLU A 64 17.38 -7.79 -5.65
N ASP A 65 16.81 -8.96 -5.94
CA ASP A 65 16.38 -9.91 -4.93
C ASP A 65 17.53 -10.30 -4.01
N PHE A 66 18.72 -10.62 -4.55
CA PHE A 66 19.90 -10.97 -3.75
C PHE A 66 20.40 -9.80 -2.89
N LYS A 67 20.38 -8.57 -3.40
CA LYS A 67 20.79 -7.36 -2.66
C LYS A 67 19.82 -7.06 -1.52
N MET A 68 18.52 -7.20 -1.76
CA MET A 68 17.47 -7.03 -0.73
C MET A 68 17.49 -8.15 0.31
N VAL A 69 17.73 -9.39 -0.13
CA VAL A 69 17.94 -10.56 0.73
C VAL A 69 19.12 -10.37 1.68
N SER A 70 20.20 -9.74 1.22
CA SER A 70 21.40 -9.60 2.03
C SER A 70 21.26 -8.56 3.14
N LEU A 71 20.43 -7.53 2.94
CA LEU A 71 20.34 -6.41 3.88
C LEU A 71 19.21 -6.53 4.90
N ASN A 72 18.11 -7.26 4.60
CA ASN A 72 16.93 -7.47 5.47
C ASN A 72 16.44 -6.23 6.28
N ILE A 73 16.74 -5.02 5.81
CA ILE A 73 16.47 -3.75 6.49
C ILE A 73 15.98 -2.77 5.43
N TYR A 74 14.91 -2.03 5.76
CA TYR A 74 14.48 -0.89 4.95
C TYR A 74 15.11 0.39 5.46
N VAL A 75 15.75 1.14 4.56
CA VAL A 75 16.30 2.45 4.86
C VAL A 75 15.35 3.52 4.33
N LEU A 76 14.85 4.36 5.23
CA LEU A 76 13.94 5.47 4.92
C LEU A 76 14.73 6.77 5.01
N VAL A 77 14.81 7.49 3.89
CA VAL A 77 15.58 8.74 3.80
C VAL A 77 14.63 9.91 3.96
N VAL A 78 14.93 10.81 4.90
CA VAL A 78 14.10 11.98 5.22
C VAL A 78 14.88 13.27 4.98
N ARG A 79 14.25 14.18 4.25
CA ARG A 79 14.73 15.55 4.03
C ARG A 79 14.60 16.40 5.29
N ASN A 80 15.73 16.88 5.81
CA ASN A 80 15.84 17.71 7.01
C ASN A 80 15.72 19.22 6.70
N ASP A 81 16.00 19.62 5.47
CA ASP A 81 15.86 20.98 4.95
C ASP A 81 14.40 21.46 4.96
N LEU A 82 13.44 20.56 4.76
CA LEU A 82 12.00 20.85 4.79
C LEU A 82 11.44 21.15 6.20
N LYS A 83 12.27 21.08 7.25
CA LYS A 83 11.91 21.34 8.65
C LYS A 83 10.59 20.68 9.10
N MET A 84 10.35 19.45 8.65
CA MET A 84 9.14 18.71 9.00
C MET A 84 9.09 18.39 10.49
N GLY A 85 7.93 18.60 11.11
CA GLY A 85 7.69 18.15 12.48
C GLY A 85 7.73 16.62 12.61
N LYS A 86 8.03 16.11 13.80
CA LYS A 86 8.18 14.66 14.09
C LYS A 86 6.98 13.83 13.62
N GLY A 87 5.75 14.33 13.81
CA GLY A 87 4.53 13.65 13.36
C GLY A 87 4.43 13.54 11.83
N LYS A 88 4.80 14.60 11.10
CA LYS A 88 4.81 14.61 9.63
C LYS A 88 5.87 13.64 9.08
N ILE A 89 7.05 13.61 9.71
CA ILE A 89 8.09 12.63 9.37
C ILE A 89 7.57 11.20 9.55
N ALA A 90 6.96 10.89 10.70
CA ALA A 90 6.42 9.56 10.98
C ALA A 90 5.34 9.14 9.96
N ALA A 91 4.45 10.05 9.58
CA ALA A 91 3.43 9.78 8.56
C ALA A 91 4.08 9.48 7.19
N GLN A 92 5.05 10.28 6.76
CA GLN A 92 5.74 10.07 5.48
C GLN A 92 6.53 8.76 5.44
N CYS A 93 7.27 8.45 6.52
CA CYS A 93 7.96 7.16 6.66
C CYS A 93 7.00 5.97 6.59
N SER A 94 5.81 6.10 7.19
CA SER A 94 4.76 5.08 7.12
C SER A 94 4.22 4.89 5.70
N HIS A 95 3.94 6.00 5.00
CA HIS A 95 3.50 5.95 3.60
C HIS A 95 4.56 5.33 2.68
N ALA A 96 5.83 5.74 2.82
CA ALA A 96 6.94 5.21 2.04
C ALA A 96 7.12 3.70 2.26
N THR A 97 7.05 3.25 3.52
CA THR A 97 7.12 1.83 3.87
C THR A 97 6.03 1.03 3.19
N LEU A 98 4.77 1.47 3.27
CA LEU A 98 3.65 0.76 2.65
C LEU A 98 3.76 0.75 1.13
N GLY A 99 4.22 1.86 0.54
CA GLY A 99 4.49 1.95 -0.89
C GLY A 99 5.55 0.93 -1.34
N LEU A 100 6.65 0.83 -0.58
CA LEU A 100 7.71 -0.15 -0.86
C LEU A 100 7.21 -1.59 -0.66
N TYR A 101 6.47 -1.86 0.41
CA TYR A 101 5.85 -3.15 0.67
C TYR A 101 5.01 -3.64 -0.54
N LYS A 102 4.11 -2.79 -1.03
CA LYS A 102 3.25 -3.11 -2.19
C LYS A 102 4.06 -3.37 -3.47
N LYS A 103 5.16 -2.65 -3.68
CA LYS A 103 6.05 -2.87 -4.83
C LYS A 103 6.76 -4.23 -4.71
N LEU A 104 7.33 -4.52 -3.55
CA LEU A 104 8.09 -5.76 -3.32
C LEU A 104 7.21 -7.00 -3.24
N HIS A 105 5.94 -6.85 -2.87
CA HIS A 105 5.00 -7.97 -2.81
C HIS A 105 4.91 -8.73 -4.15
N ASN A 106 4.96 -8.00 -5.27
CA ASN A 106 4.94 -8.60 -6.61
C ASN A 106 6.33 -8.81 -7.20
N ARG A 107 7.30 -7.94 -6.90
CA ARG A 107 8.64 -7.97 -7.50
C ARG A 107 9.58 -8.96 -6.82
N ALA A 108 9.54 -9.02 -5.49
CA ALA A 108 10.54 -9.66 -4.64
C ALA A 108 9.91 -10.36 -3.41
N PRO A 109 8.94 -11.27 -3.57
CA PRO A 109 8.18 -11.84 -2.45
C PRO A 109 9.04 -12.63 -1.45
N LYS A 110 10.15 -13.24 -1.92
CA LYS A 110 11.09 -13.96 -1.04
C LYS A 110 11.87 -13.02 -0.13
N ALA A 111 12.34 -11.89 -0.67
CA ALA A 111 13.04 -10.86 0.11
C ALA A 111 12.08 -10.21 1.11
N LEU A 112 10.83 -9.94 0.69
CA LEU A 112 9.79 -9.40 1.56
C LEU A 112 9.50 -10.31 2.76
N ASN A 113 9.30 -11.62 2.52
CA ASN A 113 9.05 -12.59 3.59
C ASN A 113 10.23 -12.66 4.58
N ARG A 114 11.48 -12.62 4.09
CA ARG A 114 12.66 -12.57 4.97
C ARG A 114 12.69 -11.33 5.85
N TRP A 115 12.41 -10.16 5.27
CA TRP A 115 12.29 -8.93 6.03
C TRP A 115 11.20 -9.00 7.10
N GLU A 116 10.05 -9.64 6.80
CA GLU A 116 8.99 -9.90 7.78
C GLU A 116 9.45 -10.83 8.91
N MET A 117 10.13 -11.93 8.58
CA MET A 117 10.70 -12.85 9.57
C MET A 117 11.80 -12.21 10.44
N CYS A 118 12.50 -11.21 9.91
CA CYS A 118 13.52 -10.45 10.64
C CYS A 118 12.95 -9.29 11.49
N GLY A 119 11.64 -9.27 11.75
CA GLY A 119 11.02 -8.24 12.60
C GLY A 119 10.79 -6.90 11.90
N GLN A 120 10.82 -6.88 10.57
CA GLN A 120 10.47 -5.73 9.75
C GLN A 120 11.30 -4.47 10.07
N VAL A 121 12.62 -4.62 10.20
CA VAL A 121 13.52 -3.55 10.61
C VAL A 121 13.47 -2.37 9.62
N LYS A 122 13.33 -1.16 10.17
CA LYS A 122 13.31 0.10 9.43
C LYS A 122 14.28 1.08 10.08
N VAL A 123 15.22 1.61 9.30
CA VAL A 123 16.19 2.61 9.75
C VAL A 123 15.86 3.92 9.04
N VAL A 124 15.68 4.98 9.82
CA VAL A 124 15.40 6.32 9.28
C VAL A 124 16.68 7.14 9.31
N VAL A 125 17.12 7.61 8.14
CA VAL A 125 18.29 8.48 7.99
C VAL A 125 17.87 9.86 7.50
N LYS A 126 18.70 10.88 7.80
CA LYS A 126 18.44 12.27 7.40
C LYS A 126 19.39 12.68 6.30
N ILE A 127 18.92 13.55 5.42
CA ILE A 127 19.71 14.24 4.40
C ILE A 127 19.39 15.74 4.44
N GLU A 128 20.34 16.56 4.00
CA GLU A 128 20.24 18.02 4.09
C GLU A 128 19.84 18.69 2.78
N SER A 129 19.75 17.96 1.65
CA SER A 129 19.35 18.51 0.36
C SER A 129 18.51 17.55 -0.48
N GLU A 130 17.81 18.10 -1.46
CA GLU A 130 17.12 17.31 -2.49
C GLU A 130 18.10 16.62 -3.43
N ASP A 131 19.20 17.28 -3.77
CA ASP A 131 20.22 16.74 -4.67
C ASP A 131 20.82 15.44 -4.10
N ASP A 132 21.08 15.40 -2.79
CA ASP A 132 21.53 14.17 -2.12
C ASP A 132 20.50 13.04 -2.23
N MET A 133 19.20 13.37 -2.19
CA MET A 133 18.12 12.40 -2.37
C MET A 133 18.13 11.80 -3.77
N LEU A 134 18.30 12.65 -4.78
CA LEU A 134 18.34 12.24 -6.18
C LEU A 134 19.57 11.38 -6.46
N VAL A 135 20.73 11.73 -5.90
CA VAL A 135 21.95 10.90 -5.99
C VAL A 135 21.72 9.52 -5.38
N LEU A 136 21.06 9.43 -4.22
CA LEU A 136 20.72 8.15 -3.60
C LEU A 136 19.72 7.35 -4.43
N GLN A 137 18.75 8.02 -5.07
CA GLN A 137 17.80 7.38 -5.97
C GLN A 137 18.51 6.76 -7.19
N THR A 138 19.42 7.49 -7.82
CA THR A 138 20.19 6.99 -8.98
C THR A 138 21.08 5.81 -8.61
N ARG A 139 21.64 5.78 -7.39
CA ARG A 139 22.46 4.65 -6.90
C ARG A 139 21.64 3.44 -6.47
N GLY A 140 20.36 3.63 -6.19
CA GLY A 140 19.44 2.61 -5.70
C GLY A 140 18.57 1.94 -6.78
N GLN A 141 18.50 2.54 -7.97
CA GLN A 141 17.98 1.91 -9.20
C GLN A 141 19.03 0.96 -9.81
#